data_AF-A0A2H5Q4L8-F1
#
_entry.id   AF-A0A2H5Q4L8-F1
#
_cell.length_a   1.000
_cell.length_b   1.000
_cell.length_c   1.000
_cell.angle_alpha   90.00
_cell.angle_beta   90.00
_cell.angle_gamma   90.00
#
_symmetry.space_group_name_H-M   'P 1'
#
loop_
_entity.id
_entity.type
_entity.pdbx_description
1 polymer ?
#
loop_
_entity_poly.entity_id
_entity_poly.type
_entity_poly.pdbx_seq_one_letter_code
_entity_poly.pdbx_strand_id
1 'polypeptide(L)'
;MIRRRVSSLLSTSIVNNIAVVRSIPTLNHRAVPFQSLQFAQCPNSTPNEQISSQFFMGVRSFSLLSLNDLRDKVPRKQKTRKGRGIGSGKGKTAGRGHKGQKARGTMKFGFEGGQTPMRRRLPKRGFKNPFSLTFQYHPI
;
A
#
# COMPACT_ATOMS: atom_id res chain seq x y z
N MET A 1 10.37 -18.15 -3.66
CA MET A 1 10.12 -18.67 -5.02
C MET A 1 8.69 -19.19 -5.09
N ILE A 2 7.88 -18.48 -5.90
CA ILE A 2 6.67 -18.87 -6.66
C ILE A 2 5.89 -20.10 -6.18
N ARG A 3 4.63 -19.89 -5.78
CA ARG A 3 3.53 -20.79 -6.19
C ARG A 3 2.35 -19.94 -6.66
N ARG A 4 2.06 -20.09 -7.95
CA ARG A 4 0.90 -19.52 -8.65
C ARG A 4 -0.32 -20.36 -8.29
N ARG A 5 -1.44 -19.74 -7.93
CA ARG A 5 -2.76 -20.32 -8.18
C ARG A 5 -3.60 -19.26 -8.87
N VAL A 6 -4.02 -19.65 -10.05
CA VAL A 6 -4.95 -18.95 -10.94
C VAL A 6 -6.34 -19.10 -10.31
N SER A 7 -7.04 -17.99 -10.10
CA SER A 7 -8.49 -18.01 -9.87
C SER A 7 -9.11 -17.03 -10.86
N SER A 8 -9.96 -17.60 -11.70
CA SER A 8 -10.69 -17.00 -12.80
C SER A 8 -11.66 -15.90 -12.34
N LEU A 9 -11.75 -14.93 -13.24
CA LEU A 9 -12.76 -13.90 -13.42
C LEU A 9 -14.17 -14.35 -13.05
N LEU A 10 -14.85 -13.58 -12.20
CA LEU A 10 -16.27 -13.23 -12.34
C LEU A 10 -16.47 -11.84 -11.72
N SER A 11 -17.03 -10.96 -12.54
CA SER A 11 -17.27 -9.54 -12.29
C SER A 11 -18.64 -9.36 -11.64
N THR A 12 -18.74 -8.55 -10.59
CA THR A 12 -19.97 -7.83 -10.26
C THR A 12 -19.64 -6.38 -10.00
N SER A 13 -20.00 -5.60 -11.01
CA SER A 13 -20.04 -4.15 -11.11
C SER A 13 -21.04 -3.51 -10.14
N ILE A 14 -20.66 -2.33 -9.64
CA ILE A 14 -21.50 -1.14 -9.43
C ILE A 14 -22.70 -1.30 -8.46
N VAL A 15 -22.59 -0.68 -7.27
CA VAL A 15 -23.58 0.34 -6.83
C VAL A 15 -22.84 1.40 -6.00
N ASN A 16 -22.86 2.63 -6.53
CA ASN A 16 -22.52 3.87 -5.86
C ASN A 16 -23.53 4.16 -4.74
N ASN A 17 -23.12 4.85 -3.67
CA ASN A 17 -23.61 6.21 -3.41
C ASN A 17 -23.09 6.83 -2.10
N ILE A 18 -22.39 7.95 -2.30
CA ILE A 18 -22.58 9.26 -1.65
C ILE A 18 -22.44 9.28 -0.12
N ALA A 19 -21.23 9.66 0.30
CA ALA A 19 -20.98 10.21 1.62
C ALA A 19 -21.66 11.59 1.74
N VAL A 20 -22.68 11.68 2.56
CA VAL A 20 -23.27 12.94 3.06
C VAL A 20 -22.33 13.48 4.13
N VAL A 21 -21.48 14.44 3.78
CA VAL A 21 -20.73 15.23 4.76
C VAL A 21 -21.63 16.39 5.20
N ARG A 22 -22.14 16.32 6.42
CA ARG A 22 -22.82 17.43 7.10
C ARG A 22 -21.77 18.41 7.63
N SER A 23 -21.73 19.61 7.08
CA SER A 23 -20.98 20.77 7.58
C SER A 23 -21.77 21.52 8.67
N ILE A 24 -21.06 21.95 9.70
CA ILE A 24 -21.53 22.75 10.85
C ILE A 24 -21.72 24.22 10.43
N PRO A 25 -22.80 24.92 10.84
CA PRO A 25 -22.90 26.36 10.69
C PRO A 25 -22.46 27.12 11.95
N THR A 26 -21.65 28.16 11.79
CA THR A 26 -21.50 29.25 12.77
C THR A 26 -21.84 30.58 12.10
N LEU A 27 -22.74 31.35 12.73
CA LEU A 27 -23.28 32.62 12.25
C LEU A 27 -22.46 33.81 12.78
N ASN A 28 -22.16 34.72 11.84
CA ASN A 28 -22.22 36.19 11.87
C ASN A 28 -21.59 36.99 13.03
N HIS A 29 -20.78 37.99 12.67
CA HIS A 29 -21.25 39.40 12.70
C HIS A 29 -20.42 40.31 11.76
N ARG A 30 -21.12 41.36 11.31
CA ARG A 30 -20.81 42.33 10.26
C ARG A 30 -19.78 43.39 10.69
N ALA A 31 -19.03 43.90 9.71
CA ALA A 31 -18.75 45.33 9.57
C ALA A 31 -18.52 45.67 8.08
N VAL A 32 -19.25 46.67 7.58
CA VAL A 32 -19.03 47.37 6.30
C VAL A 32 -18.24 48.65 6.61
N PRO A 33 -17.44 49.20 5.68
CA PRO A 33 -17.96 50.33 4.91
C PRO A 33 -17.40 50.54 3.47
N PHE A 34 -18.29 51.11 2.64
CA PHE A 34 -18.14 52.10 1.55
C PHE A 34 -17.18 51.91 0.33
N GLN A 35 -17.80 52.15 -0.84
CA GLN A 35 -17.33 52.13 -2.25
C GLN A 35 -16.45 53.36 -2.56
N SER A 36 -15.61 53.43 -3.62
CA SER A 36 -15.94 53.29 -5.04
C SER A 36 -14.67 53.50 -5.91
N LEU A 37 -14.64 52.91 -7.11
CA LEU A 37 -14.33 53.52 -8.43
C LEU A 37 -14.08 52.40 -9.47
N GLN A 38 -14.93 52.36 -10.51
CA GLN A 38 -14.72 51.66 -11.80
C GLN A 38 -13.63 52.41 -12.60
N PHE A 39 -12.84 51.81 -13.51
CA PHE A 39 -13.10 51.30 -14.87
C PHE A 39 -11.85 50.45 -15.27
N ALA A 40 -11.79 49.50 -16.21
CA ALA A 40 -12.47 49.31 -17.49
C ALA A 40 -12.47 47.81 -17.89
N GLN A 41 -13.42 47.43 -18.75
CA GLN A 41 -13.45 46.17 -19.50
C GLN A 41 -12.77 46.37 -20.86
N CYS A 42 -12.16 45.31 -21.42
CA CYS A 42 -12.08 45.08 -22.86
C CYS A 42 -11.98 43.55 -23.16
N PRO A 43 -12.37 43.10 -24.37
CA PRO A 43 -13.01 41.79 -24.58
C PRO A 43 -12.30 40.84 -25.59
N ASN A 44 -12.87 39.64 -25.76
CA ASN A 44 -12.75 38.67 -26.89
C ASN A 44 -11.48 37.79 -26.94
N SER A 45 -11.44 36.53 -27.40
CA SER A 45 -12.40 35.49 -27.85
C SER A 45 -11.57 34.19 -28.08
N THR A 46 -12.21 33.03 -27.94
CA THR A 46 -11.77 31.62 -28.16
C THR A 46 -11.23 31.34 -29.60
N PRO A 47 -10.70 30.14 -30.00
CA PRO A 47 -11.02 28.78 -29.51
C PRO A 47 -9.95 27.66 -29.58
N ASN A 48 -10.39 26.46 -29.16
CA ASN A 48 -9.94 25.13 -29.60
C ASN A 48 -8.53 24.66 -29.21
N GLU A 49 -8.46 23.62 -28.36
CA GLU A 49 -8.22 22.26 -28.86
C GLU A 49 -8.84 21.23 -27.90
N GLN A 50 -9.76 20.43 -28.45
CA GLN A 50 -10.24 19.20 -27.85
C GLN A 50 -9.22 18.08 -28.13
N ILE A 51 -8.31 17.76 -27.21
CA ILE A 51 -7.62 16.47 -27.25
C ILE A 51 -7.54 15.89 -25.84
N SER A 52 -8.55 15.06 -25.57
CA SER A 52 -8.51 13.89 -24.71
C SER A 52 -7.56 13.92 -23.51
N SER A 53 -8.14 13.90 -22.31
CA SER A 53 -7.52 13.35 -21.11
C SER A 53 -7.33 11.83 -21.27
N GLN A 54 -6.55 11.41 -22.27
CA GLN A 54 -5.98 10.08 -22.30
C GLN A 54 -4.87 10.07 -21.26
N PHE A 55 -5.09 9.24 -20.24
CA PHE A 55 -4.08 8.80 -19.29
C PHE A 55 -2.70 8.72 -19.96
N PHE A 56 -1.80 9.65 -19.62
CA PHE A 56 -0.39 9.57 -20.00
C PHE A 56 0.26 8.38 -19.30
N MET A 57 0.06 7.17 -19.82
CA MET A 57 0.98 6.07 -19.60
C MET A 57 2.19 6.33 -20.50
N GLY A 58 3.11 7.16 -20.02
CA GLY A 58 4.34 7.50 -20.73
C GLY A 58 5.16 6.25 -21.03
N VAL A 59 5.12 5.82 -22.29
CA VAL A 59 6.08 4.85 -22.85
C VAL A 59 7.45 5.53 -22.91
N ARG A 60 8.28 5.29 -21.90
CA ARG A 60 9.68 5.72 -21.92
C ARG A 60 10.43 4.77 -22.87
N SER A 61 11.00 5.30 -23.94
CA SER A 61 11.90 4.56 -24.83
C SER A 61 13.18 4.19 -24.06
N PHE A 62 13.48 2.91 -23.94
CA PHE A 62 14.74 2.43 -23.37
C PHE A 62 15.81 2.41 -24.45
N SER A 63 16.95 3.05 -24.21
CA SER A 63 18.11 2.93 -25.10
C SER A 63 18.95 1.71 -24.73
N LEU A 64 19.28 0.85 -25.71
CA LEU A 64 19.96 -0.43 -25.44
C LEU A 64 21.42 -0.29 -25.01
N LEU A 65 22.07 0.85 -25.30
CA LEU A 65 23.49 1.09 -25.02
C LEU A 65 23.73 2.01 -23.82
N SER A 66 22.68 2.64 -23.27
CA SER A 66 22.81 3.54 -22.12
C SER A 66 22.70 2.79 -20.81
N LEU A 67 23.64 3.04 -19.91
CA LEU A 67 23.64 2.44 -18.58
C LEU A 67 22.52 3.00 -17.66
N ASN A 68 22.02 4.19 -17.94
CA ASN A 68 21.04 4.87 -17.06
C ASN A 68 19.61 4.32 -17.21
N ASP A 69 19.32 3.63 -18.32
CA ASP A 69 17.99 3.11 -18.65
C ASP A 69 17.78 1.65 -18.24
N LEU A 70 18.79 1.01 -17.64
CA LEU A 70 18.75 -0.39 -17.24
C LEU A 70 17.77 -0.63 -16.07
N ARG A 71 16.79 -1.53 -16.27
CA ARG A 71 15.78 -1.90 -15.27
C ARG A 71 15.45 -3.39 -15.33
N ASP A 72 15.02 -3.94 -14.20
CA ASP A 72 14.56 -5.33 -14.12
C ASP A 72 13.24 -5.52 -14.89
N LYS A 73 13.00 -6.73 -15.46
CA LYS A 73 11.74 -7.07 -16.15
C LYS A 73 10.50 -6.89 -15.26
N VAL A 74 10.65 -7.06 -13.94
CA VAL A 74 9.60 -6.86 -12.95
C VAL A 74 10.03 -5.73 -12.00
N PRO A 75 9.16 -4.75 -11.73
CA PRO A 75 9.51 -3.66 -10.82
C PRO A 75 9.75 -4.19 -9.40
N ARG A 76 10.76 -3.62 -8.73
CA ARG A 76 11.09 -3.96 -7.35
C ARG A 76 9.97 -3.45 -6.42
N LYS A 77 9.54 -4.31 -5.48
CA LYS A 77 8.58 -3.91 -4.45
C LYS A 77 9.21 -2.91 -3.49
N GLN A 78 8.59 -1.75 -3.33
CA GLN A 78 9.05 -0.71 -2.42
C GLN A 78 8.86 -1.14 -0.96
N LYS A 79 9.88 -0.89 -0.12
CA LYS A 79 9.80 -1.20 1.32
C LYS A 79 8.88 -0.20 2.01
N THR A 80 7.93 -0.67 2.81
CA THR A 80 7.10 0.22 3.62
C THR A 80 7.92 0.85 4.74
N ARG A 81 8.10 2.17 4.69
CA ARG A 81 8.75 2.95 5.76
C ARG A 81 7.72 3.26 6.85
N LYS A 82 7.85 2.60 8.00
CA LYS A 82 6.94 2.76 9.14
C LYS A 82 7.20 4.11 9.84
N GLY A 83 6.18 4.69 10.49
CA GLY A 83 6.34 5.93 11.26
C GLY A 83 6.57 7.18 10.41
N ARG A 84 6.02 7.23 9.18
CA ARG A 84 6.19 8.35 8.23
C ARG A 84 4.84 8.94 7.83
N GLY A 85 4.11 9.46 8.82
CA GLY A 85 2.82 10.14 8.62
C GLY A 85 1.62 9.21 8.48
N ILE A 86 0.42 9.79 8.58
CA ILE A 86 -0.87 9.07 8.56
C ILE A 86 -1.17 8.40 7.21
N GLY A 87 -0.85 9.07 6.09
CA GLY A 87 -1.09 8.53 4.74
C GLY A 87 -0.30 7.26 4.41
N SER A 88 0.76 6.95 5.18
CA SER A 88 1.53 5.71 5.02
C SER A 88 0.82 4.45 5.53
N GLY A 89 -0.32 4.59 6.21
CA GLY A 89 -1.07 3.48 6.84
C GLY A 89 -0.41 2.88 8.10
N LYS A 90 0.90 3.11 8.31
CA LYS A 90 1.67 2.66 9.49
C LYS A 90 2.34 3.83 10.20
N GLY A 91 1.66 4.97 10.27
CA GLY A 91 2.16 6.20 10.89
C GLY A 91 2.25 6.10 12.42
N LYS A 92 1.11 6.21 13.10
CA LYS A 92 1.04 6.45 14.56
C LYS A 92 1.74 5.40 15.43
N THR A 93 1.57 4.10 15.13
CA THR A 93 2.07 3.01 15.98
C THR A 93 3.11 2.12 15.31
N ALA A 94 3.51 2.45 14.07
CA ALA A 94 4.34 1.59 13.23
C ALA A 94 3.82 0.14 13.09
N GLY A 95 2.53 -0.11 13.35
CA GLY A 95 1.91 -1.44 13.37
C GLY A 95 2.24 -2.28 14.61
N ARG A 96 2.75 -1.68 15.70
CA ARG A 96 3.03 -2.39 16.97
C ARG A 96 1.85 -2.37 17.97
N GLY A 97 0.79 -1.62 17.66
CA GLY A 97 -0.34 -1.41 18.58
C GLY A 97 -0.06 -0.35 19.65
N HIS A 98 -0.82 -0.39 20.75
CA HIS A 98 -0.73 0.56 21.87
C HIS A 98 -0.29 -0.16 23.14
N LYS A 99 0.43 0.56 24.03
CA LYS A 99 0.72 0.29 25.46
C LYS A 99 0.94 -1.17 25.94
N GLY A 100 1.23 -2.14 25.07
CA GLY A 100 1.52 -3.53 25.42
C GLY A 100 3.02 -3.86 25.45
N GLN A 101 3.38 -5.02 25.99
CA GLN A 101 4.77 -5.49 26.03
C GLN A 101 5.41 -5.53 24.64
N LYS A 102 4.70 -6.02 23.61
CA LYS A 102 5.16 -6.06 22.20
C LYS A 102 5.33 -4.67 21.56
N ALA A 103 4.72 -3.62 22.13
CA ALA A 103 4.89 -2.26 21.65
C ALA A 103 6.20 -1.63 22.18
N ARG A 104 6.62 -2.03 23.39
CA ARG A 104 7.78 -1.49 24.12
C ARG A 104 9.04 -2.33 23.96
N GLY A 105 8.90 -3.66 23.90
CA GLY A 105 10.01 -4.60 23.88
C GLY A 105 9.71 -5.86 23.07
N THR A 106 10.58 -6.85 23.23
CA THR A 106 10.51 -8.14 22.54
C THR A 106 10.18 -9.26 23.52
N MET A 107 9.68 -10.37 22.98
CA MET A 107 9.36 -11.58 23.74
C MET A 107 10.04 -12.75 23.04
N LYS A 108 10.46 -13.75 23.80
CA LYS A 108 11.07 -14.96 23.24
C LYS A 108 10.07 -15.67 22.31
N PHE A 109 10.54 -16.04 21.12
CA PHE A 109 9.76 -16.85 20.20
C PHE A 109 9.40 -18.19 20.87
N GLY A 110 8.12 -18.57 20.80
CA GLY A 110 7.59 -19.78 21.44
C GLY A 110 7.20 -19.64 22.91
N PHE A 111 7.07 -18.41 23.44
CA PHE A 111 6.45 -18.19 24.74
C PHE A 111 4.92 -18.29 24.65
N GLU A 112 4.33 -19.22 25.43
CA GLU A 112 2.89 -19.51 25.45
C GLU A 112 2.20 -18.91 26.70
N GLY A 113 2.74 -17.83 27.28
CA GLY A 113 2.08 -17.13 28.40
C GLY A 113 2.31 -17.72 29.79
N GLY A 114 3.32 -18.58 29.96
CA GLY A 114 3.59 -19.32 31.21
C GLY A 114 3.17 -20.79 31.15
N GLN A 115 2.42 -21.16 30.12
CA GLN A 115 2.08 -22.53 29.81
C GLN A 115 3.33 -23.36 29.45
N THR A 116 3.34 -24.66 29.77
CA THR A 116 4.41 -25.58 29.34
C THR A 116 4.47 -25.62 27.81
N PRO A 117 5.60 -25.27 27.16
CA PRO A 117 5.63 -25.12 25.72
C PRO A 117 5.46 -26.46 25.02
N MET A 118 4.82 -26.45 23.85
CA MET A 118 4.50 -27.66 23.07
C MET A 118 5.71 -28.59 22.85
N ARG A 119 6.90 -28.03 22.60
CA ARG A 119 8.16 -28.78 22.43
C ARG A 119 8.56 -29.66 23.63
N ARG A 120 8.01 -29.39 24.81
CA ARG A 120 8.20 -30.18 26.03
C ARG A 120 7.02 -31.13 26.30
N ARG A 121 5.83 -30.80 25.81
CA ARG A 121 4.62 -31.61 25.99
C ARG A 121 4.64 -32.85 25.11
N LEU A 122 5.01 -32.67 23.85
CA LEU A 122 5.03 -33.76 22.89
C LEU A 122 6.34 -34.54 23.02
N PRO A 123 6.30 -35.89 23.03
CA PRO A 123 7.51 -36.69 23.05
C PRO A 123 8.28 -36.50 21.74
N LYS A 124 9.60 -36.55 21.82
CA LYS A 124 10.45 -36.69 20.63
C LYS A 124 10.33 -38.14 20.14
N ARG A 125 10.06 -38.34 18.85
CA ARG A 125 9.89 -39.67 18.25
C ARG A 125 10.97 -39.94 17.21
N GLY A 126 11.50 -41.17 17.23
CA GLY A 126 12.49 -41.66 16.28
C GLY A 126 13.88 -41.02 16.41
N PHE A 127 14.73 -41.31 15.42
CA PHE A 127 16.05 -40.70 15.26
C PHE A 127 16.26 -40.37 13.78
N LYS A 128 17.16 -39.42 13.49
CA LYS A 128 17.57 -39.11 12.11
C LYS A 128 18.72 -40.04 11.73
N ASN A 129 18.55 -40.88 10.72
CA ASN A 129 19.63 -41.71 10.17
C ASN A 129 20.66 -40.81 9.45
N PRO A 130 21.93 -40.73 9.90
CA PRO A 130 22.95 -39.92 9.24
C PRO A 130 23.39 -40.49 7.88
N PHE A 131 23.13 -41.78 7.61
CA PHE A 131 23.56 -42.48 6.39
C PHE A 131 22.43 -42.67 5.37
N SER A 132 21.31 -41.94 5.48
CA SER A 132 20.19 -42.12 4.56
C SER A 132 20.53 -41.62 3.15
N LEU A 133 20.38 -42.46 2.13
CA LEU A 133 20.43 -42.06 0.73
C LEU A 133 19.00 -41.73 0.24
N THR A 134 18.82 -40.57 -0.39
CA THR A 134 17.55 -40.16 -1.01
C THR A 134 17.76 -40.07 -2.52
N PHE A 135 17.02 -40.87 -3.29
CA PHE A 135 17.12 -40.91 -4.75
C PHE A 135 16.06 -40.03 -5.42
N GLN A 136 16.39 -39.43 -6.56
CA GLN A 136 15.41 -38.75 -7.39
C GLN A 136 14.72 -39.77 -8.28
N TYR A 137 13.39 -39.87 -8.17
CA TYR A 137 12.60 -40.73 -9.04
C TYR A 137 12.18 -39.93 -10.29
N HIS A 138 12.50 -40.46 -11.47
CA HIS A 138 11.96 -39.99 -12.74
C HIS A 138 10.97 -41.03 -13.26
N PRO A 139 9.67 -40.70 -13.38
CA PRO A 139 8.71 -41.59 -14.02
C PRO A 139 9.03 -41.70 -15.52
N ILE A 140 8.80 -42.90 -16.07
CA ILE A 140 8.96 -43.26 -17.49
C ILE A 140 7.79 -42.69 -18.29
#